data_AF-A0A925R360-F1
#
_entry.id   AF-A0A925R360-F1
#
_cell.length_a   1.000
_cell.length_b   1.000
_cell.length_c   1.000
_cell.angle_alpha   90.00
_cell.angle_beta   90.00
_cell.angle_gamma   90.00
#
_symmetry.space_group_name_H-M   'P 1'
#
loop_
_entity.id
_entity.type
_entity.pdbx_description
1 polymer ?
#
loop_
_entity_poly.entity_id
_entity_poly.type
_entity_poly.pdbx_seq_one_letter_code
_entity_poly.pdbx_strand_id
1 'polypeptide(L)'
;HRFWELWTFKESYIKARGMGLSLPLDKFSFHFERPGDVQISFEEELNESPARWELLQLRLDAGHLVALCVERSHSEPTALACTRLTPLGEMETLEARVTRRAIKPLPFDPAALQPVPDA
;
A
#
# COMPACT_ATOMS: atom_id res chain seq x y z
N HIS A 1 -1.48 -0.84 15.96
CA HIS A 1 -1.85 -1.18 14.57
C HIS A 1 -1.23 -0.27 13.52
N ARG A 2 -1.33 1.06 13.66
CA ARG A 2 -0.89 2.03 12.63
C ARG A 2 0.57 1.89 12.17
N PHE A 3 1.49 1.55 13.08
CA PHE A 3 2.88 1.27 12.72
C PHE A 3 3.00 0.16 11.66
N TRP A 4 2.37 -0.99 11.87
CA TRP A 4 2.40 -2.11 10.91
C TRP A 4 1.72 -1.77 9.59
N GLU A 5 0.65 -0.97 9.64
CA GLU A 5 0.00 -0.51 8.41
C GLU A 5 0.97 0.32 7.55
N LEU A 6 1.64 1.31 8.14
CA LEU A 6 2.61 2.15 7.46
C LEU A 6 3.85 1.36 7.03
N TRP A 7 4.41 0.57 7.94
CA TRP A 7 5.63 -0.22 7.70
C TRP A 7 5.45 -1.17 6.53
N THR A 8 4.36 -1.95 6.52
CA THR A 8 4.11 -2.91 5.43
C THR A 8 3.99 -2.21 4.09
N PHE A 9 3.31 -1.06 4.01
CA PHE A 9 3.22 -0.28 2.78
C PHE A 9 4.56 0.29 2.34
N LYS A 10 5.33 0.91 3.25
CA LYS A 10 6.67 1.43 2.93
C LYS A 10 7.57 0.33 2.38
N GLU A 11 7.63 -0.81 3.06
CA GLU A 11 8.39 -1.98 2.62
C GLU A 11 7.93 -2.49 1.25
N SER A 12 6.62 -2.57 1.02
CA SER A 12 6.08 -3.04 -0.27
C SER A 12 6.47 -2.13 -1.43
N TYR A 13 6.45 -0.80 -1.22
CA TYR A 13 6.85 0.17 -2.24
C TYR A 13 8.36 0.15 -2.50
N ILE A 14 9.18 0.08 -1.45
CA ILE A 14 10.64 -0.07 -1.57
C ILE A 14 10.98 -1.32 -2.40
N LYS A 15 10.30 -2.44 -2.13
CA LYS A 15 10.48 -3.69 -2.87
C LYS A 15 10.02 -3.57 -4.32
N ALA A 16 8.88 -2.95 -4.58
CA ALA A 16 8.36 -2.73 -5.93
C ALA A 16 9.30 -1.86 -6.77
N ARG A 17 9.97 -0.88 -6.15
CA ARG A 17 10.99 -0.04 -6.79
C ARG A 17 12.31 -0.77 -7.06
N GLY A 18 12.60 -1.85 -6.34
CA GLY A 18 13.83 -2.64 -6.52
C GLY A 18 15.13 -1.93 -6.12
N MET A 19 15.05 -0.76 -5.48
CA MET A 19 16.23 0.07 -5.12
C MET A 19 16.74 -0.18 -3.70
N GLY A 20 16.08 -1.03 -2.92
CA GLY A 20 16.41 -1.25 -1.51
C GLY A 20 16.39 0.06 -0.71
N LEU A 21 17.31 0.18 0.26
CA LEU A 21 17.39 1.36 1.14
C LEU A 21 17.96 2.62 0.46
N SER A 22 18.32 2.56 -0.82
CA SER A 22 18.75 3.74 -1.58
C SER A 22 17.60 4.68 -1.92
N LEU A 23 16.35 4.25 -1.72
CA LEU A 23 15.17 5.09 -1.88
C LEU A 23 15.05 6.06 -0.68
N PRO A 24 14.93 7.38 -0.90
CA PRO A 24 14.79 8.34 0.19
C PRO A 24 13.43 8.17 0.91
N LEU A 25 13.48 7.66 2.14
CA LEU A 25 12.30 7.22 2.92
C LEU A 25 11.41 8.36 3.43
N ASP A 26 11.92 9.57 3.35
CA ASP A 26 11.29 10.85 3.71
C ASP A 26 10.57 11.49 2.52
N LYS A 27 10.82 11.04 1.28
CA LYS A 27 10.26 11.63 0.06
C LYS A 27 8.95 11.01 -0.42
N PHE A 28 8.43 10.02 0.30
CA PHE A 28 7.12 9.44 0.02
C PHE A 28 6.36 9.13 1.30
N SER A 29 5.04 9.26 1.24
CA SER A 29 4.16 9.09 2.39
C SER A 29 2.90 8.31 2.03
N PHE A 30 2.37 7.57 3.00
CA PHE A 30 1.11 6.85 2.88
C PHE A 30 0.04 7.49 3.78
N HIS A 31 -1.13 7.72 3.20
CA HIS A 31 -2.25 8.39 3.84
C HIS A 31 -3.45 7.44 3.96
N PHE A 32 -4.20 7.59 5.05
CA PHE A 32 -5.32 6.72 5.42
C PHE A 32 -6.53 7.56 5.85
N GLU A 33 -6.96 8.47 4.97
CA GLU A 33 -8.01 9.46 5.27
C GLU A 33 -9.35 8.81 5.62
N ARG A 34 -9.68 7.67 4.97
CA ARG A 34 -10.91 6.92 5.20
C ARG A 34 -10.62 5.47 5.59
N PRO A 35 -11.51 4.83 6.37
CA PRO A 35 -11.43 3.39 6.60
C PRO A 35 -11.50 2.64 5.28
N GLY A 36 -10.58 1.69 5.06
CA GLY A 36 -10.55 0.91 3.82
C GLY A 36 -9.72 1.51 2.68
N ASP A 37 -9.28 2.77 2.82
CA ASP A 37 -8.55 3.44 1.76
C ASP A 37 -7.06 3.58 2.09
N VAL A 38 -6.25 3.70 1.04
CA VAL A 38 -4.86 4.13 1.12
C VAL A 38 -4.53 5.02 -0.07
N GLN A 39 -3.70 6.03 0.15
CA GLN A 39 -3.09 6.84 -0.90
C GLN A 39 -1.59 6.92 -0.66
N ILE A 40 -0.82 7.05 -1.74
CA ILE A 40 0.60 7.36 -1.70
C ILE A 40 0.81 8.77 -2.26
N SER A 41 1.66 9.55 -1.62
CA SER A 41 2.14 10.84 -2.12
C SER A 41 3.65 10.81 -2.26
N PHE A 42 4.15 11.60 -3.20
CA PHE A 42 5.56 11.75 -3.49
C PHE A 42 5.91 13.23 -3.45
N GLU A 43 7.09 13.54 -2.92
CA GLU A 43 7.71 14.84 -3.12
C GLU A 43 8.17 14.98 -4.58
N GLU A 44 8.21 16.21 -5.08
CA GLU A 44 8.48 16.51 -6.50
C GLU A 44 9.82 15.92 -6.99
N GLU A 45 10.84 15.85 -6.11
CA GLU A 45 12.17 15.37 -6.48
C GLU A 45 12.23 13.86 -6.79
N LEU A 46 11.23 13.07 -6.37
CA LEU A 46 11.14 11.66 -6.75
C LEU A 46 10.66 11.47 -8.19
N ASN A 47 10.08 12.49 -8.82
CA ASN A 47 9.51 12.44 -10.17
C ASN A 47 8.65 11.18 -10.41
N GLU A 48 7.76 10.90 -9.45
CA GLU A 48 6.94 9.68 -9.43
C GLU A 48 5.45 10.05 -9.33
N SER A 49 4.59 9.23 -9.94
CA SER A 49 3.14 9.47 -9.95
C SER A 49 2.41 8.45 -9.08
N PRO A 50 1.51 8.88 -8.16
CA PRO A 50 0.65 7.96 -7.41
C PRO A 50 -0.21 7.08 -8.32
N ALA A 51 -0.57 7.56 -9.51
CA ALA A 51 -1.40 6.84 -10.47
C ALA A 51 -0.75 5.56 -11.02
N ARG A 52 0.58 5.49 -10.96
CA ARG A 52 1.37 4.34 -11.42
C ARG A 52 1.20 3.13 -10.50
N TRP A 53 0.76 3.32 -9.26
CA TRP A 53 0.76 2.28 -8.25
C TRP A 53 -0.64 1.76 -7.94
N GLU A 54 -0.77 0.44 -7.85
CA GLU A 54 -1.85 -0.27 -7.19
C GLU A 54 -1.40 -0.67 -5.79
N LEU A 55 -2.17 -0.26 -4.79
CA LEU A 55 -1.89 -0.53 -3.38
C LEU A 55 -3.00 -1.38 -2.79
N LEU A 56 -2.64 -2.45 -2.11
CA LEU A 56 -3.58 -3.25 -1.33
C LEU A 56 -2.97 -3.61 0.01
N GLN A 57 -3.80 -3.71 1.04
CA GLN A 57 -3.43 -4.31 2.32
C GLN A 57 -4.40 -5.43 2.67
N LEU A 58 -3.83 -6.51 3.17
CA LEU A 58 -4.50 -7.76 3.46
C LEU A 58 -4.20 -8.17 4.88
N ARG A 59 -5.22 -8.68 5.56
CA ARG A 59 -5.08 -9.40 6.81
C ARG A 59 -5.23 -10.89 6.52
N LEU A 60 -4.15 -11.65 6.74
CA LEU A 60 -4.15 -13.10 6.55
C LEU A 60 -4.78 -13.83 7.74
N ASP A 61 -4.55 -13.30 8.94
CA ASP A 61 -5.12 -13.76 10.21
C ASP A 61 -5.03 -12.65 11.28
N ALA A 62 -5.24 -12.98 12.55
CA ALA A 62 -5.16 -12.00 13.65
C ALA A 62 -3.77 -11.35 13.80
N GLY A 63 -2.69 -12.07 13.48
CA GLY A 63 -1.30 -11.65 13.69
C GLY A 63 -0.60 -11.08 12.46
N HIS A 64 -1.05 -11.43 11.25
CA HIS A 64 -0.32 -11.11 10.02
C HIS A 64 -1.00 -10.06 9.15
N LEU A 65 -0.24 -9.03 8.81
CA LEU A 65 -0.62 -7.95 7.90
C LEU A 65 0.36 -7.94 6.72
N VAL A 66 -0.18 -7.89 5.51
CA VAL A 66 0.58 -7.85 4.26
C VAL A 66 0.14 -6.63 3.46
N ALA A 67 1.09 -5.92 2.88
CA ALA A 67 0.81 -4.89 1.88
C ALA A 67 1.43 -5.28 0.54
N LEU A 68 0.72 -4.94 -0.53
CA LEU A 68 1.12 -5.10 -1.91
C LEU A 68 1.23 -3.71 -2.54
N CYS A 69 2.34 -3.49 -3.24
CA CYS A 69 2.54 -2.34 -4.10
C CYS A 69 2.89 -2.89 -5.48
N VAL A 70 2.02 -2.67 -6.45
CA VAL A 70 2.16 -3.20 -7.81
C VAL A 70 2.23 -2.02 -8.76
N GLU A 71 3.21 -2.03 -9.65
CA GLU A 71 3.26 -1.08 -10.75
C GLU A 71 2.18 -1.45 -11.77
N ARG A 72 1.29 -0.51 -12.13
CA ARG A 72 0.29 -0.73 -13.18
C ARG A 72 0.97 -0.82 -14.54
N SER A 73 1.01 -2.02 -15.09
CA SER A 73 1.38 -2.28 -16.49
C SER A 73 0.16 -2.41 -17.41
N HIS A 74 -1.04 -2.62 -16.86
CA HIS A 74 -2.28 -2.85 -17.61
C HIS A 74 -3.48 -2.09 -17.01
N SER A 75 -4.56 -1.97 -17.78
CA SER A 75 -5.80 -1.29 -17.36
C SER A 75 -6.70 -2.15 -16.47
N GLU A 76 -6.53 -3.46 -16.51
CA GLU A 76 -7.32 -4.41 -15.71
C GLU A 76 -6.82 -4.49 -14.27
N PRO A 77 -7.72 -4.61 -13.28
CA PRO A 77 -7.32 -4.75 -11.88
C PRO A 77 -6.48 -6.00 -11.64
N THR A 78 -5.45 -5.89 -10.78
CA THR A 78 -4.66 -7.04 -10.35
C THR A 78 -5.55 -8.08 -9.64
N ALA A 79 -5.64 -9.29 -10.21
CA ALA A 79 -6.30 -10.42 -9.55
C ALA A 79 -5.39 -10.98 -8.44
N LEU A 80 -5.96 -11.22 -7.27
CA LEU A 80 -5.24 -11.72 -6.11
C LEU A 80 -5.75 -13.11 -5.72
N ALA A 81 -4.81 -14.05 -5.59
CA ALA A 81 -5.03 -15.34 -4.94
C ALA A 81 -4.01 -15.48 -3.80
N CYS A 82 -4.46 -16.02 -2.67
CA CYS A 82 -3.58 -16.33 -1.54
C CYS A 82 -3.64 -17.83 -1.26
N THR A 83 -2.47 -18.44 -1.14
CA THR A 83 -2.33 -19.87 -0.88
C THR A 83 -1.37 -20.08 0.29
N ARG A 84 -1.74 -20.94 1.24
CA ARG A 84 -0.85 -21.40 2.30
C ARG A 84 -0.15 -22.67 1.83
N LEU A 85 1.17 -22.70 1.99
CA LEU A 85 2.01 -23.87 1.71
C LEU A 85 2.43 -24.50 3.03
N THR A 86 2.17 -25.79 3.21
CA THR A 86 2.71 -26.55 4.34
C THR A 86 4.09 -27.13 4.00
N PRO A 87 4.94 -27.45 5.00
CA PRO A 87 6.24 -28.07 4.73
C PRO A 87 6.16 -29.41 3.96
N LEU A 88 4.99 -30.06 3.99
CA LEU A 88 4.73 -31.33 3.31
C LEU A 88 4.19 -31.15 1.87
N GLY A 89 4.09 -29.91 1.39
CA GLY A 89 3.72 -29.60 0.00
C GLY A 89 2.21 -29.46 -0.24
N GLU A 90 1.38 -29.51 0.81
CA GLU A 90 -0.04 -29.25 0.68
C GLU A 90 -0.30 -27.76 0.44
N MET A 91 -1.17 -27.47 -0.52
CA MET A 91 -1.58 -26.13 -0.89
C MET A 91 -3.04 -25.92 -0.47
N GLU A 92 -3.28 -24.94 0.40
CA GLU A 92 -4.62 -24.58 0.82
C GLU A 92 -4.93 -23.16 0.38
N THR A 93 -6.16 -22.93 -0.11
CA THR A 93 -6.62 -21.57 -0.38
C THR A 93 -6.75 -20.81 0.94
N LEU A 94 -6.15 -19.63 0.99
CA LEU A 94 -6.19 -18.75 2.14
C LEU A 94 -7.13 -17.58 1.87
N GLU A 95 -8.19 -17.46 2.66
CA GLU A 95 -9.05 -16.29 2.62
C GLU A 95 -8.33 -15.08 3.25
N ALA A 96 -7.80 -14.20 2.39
CA ALA A 96 -7.20 -12.95 2.81
C ALA A 96 -8.25 -11.83 2.82
N ARG A 97 -8.46 -11.19 3.97
CA ARG A 97 -9.37 -10.04 4.06
C ARG A 97 -8.65 -8.78 3.60
N VAL A 98 -9.17 -8.13 2.58
CA VAL A 98 -8.72 -6.78 2.20
C VAL A 98 -9.08 -5.79 3.30
N THR A 99 -8.08 -5.11 3.84
CA THR A 99 -8.24 -4.05 4.84
C THR A 99 -8.07 -2.67 4.24
N ARG A 100 -7.28 -2.52 3.18
CA ARG A 100 -7.09 -1.26 2.46
C ARG A 100 -6.90 -1.44 0.96
N ARG A 101 -7.31 -0.46 0.17
CA ARG A 101 -7.08 -0.41 -1.28
C ARG A 101 -6.78 1.01 -1.74
N ALA A 102 -5.93 1.14 -2.76
CA ALA A 102 -5.72 2.41 -3.44
C ALA A 102 -7.05 2.95 -3.97
N ILE A 103 -7.35 4.19 -3.61
CA ILE A 103 -8.39 4.93 -4.33
C ILE A 103 -7.84 5.17 -5.75
N LYS A 104 -8.66 5.00 -6.80
CA LYS A 104 -8.29 5.54 -8.11
C LYS A 104 -7.95 7.02 -7.91
N PRO A 105 -6.82 7.52 -8.43
CA PRO A 105 -6.40 8.89 -8.17
C PRO A 105 -7.50 9.83 -8.66
N LEU A 106 -8.25 10.37 -7.70
CA LEU A 106 -8.78 11.71 -7.80
C LEU A 106 -7.59 12.64 -7.55
N PRO A 107 -7.54 13.84 -8.16
CA PRO A 107 -6.47 14.79 -7.88
C PRO A 107 -6.35 14.97 -6.36
N PHE A 108 -5.15 14.70 -5.83
CA PHE A 108 -4.82 14.96 -4.43
C PHE A 108 -5.01 16.45 -4.17
N ASP A 109 -5.90 16.81 -3.24
CA ASP A 109 -6.14 18.19 -2.84
C ASP A 109 -5.32 18.52 -1.59
N PRO A 110 -4.16 19.19 -1.71
CA PRO A 110 -3.36 19.58 -0.56
C PRO A 110 -4.09 20.53 0.40
N ALA A 111 -5.21 21.16 -0.01
CA ALA A 111 -6.04 21.97 0.87
C ALA A 111 -6.87 21.15 1.87
N ALA A 112 -7.05 19.84 1.66
CA ALA A 112 -7.77 18.96 2.59
C ALA A 112 -6.97 18.61 3.86
N LEU A 113 -5.67 18.94 3.89
CA LEU A 113 -4.74 18.71 5.01
C LEU A 113 -4.60 19.90 5.97
N GLN A 114 -5.53 20.87 5.94
CA GLN A 114 -5.45 21.98 6.90
C GLN A 114 -5.48 21.45 8.35
N PRO A 115 -4.53 21.89 9.20
CA PRO A 115 -4.50 21.48 10.58
C PRO A 115 -5.80 21.91 11.27
N VAL A 116 -6.39 21.00 12.04
CA VAL A 116 -7.51 21.31 12.93
C VAL A 116 -7.08 22.49 13.80
N PRO A 117 -7.82 23.62 13.82
CA PRO A 117 -7.42 24.77 14.62
C PRO A 117 -7.41 24.38 16.10
N ASP A 118 -6.33 24.74 16.79
CA ASP A 118 -6.22 24.58 18.24
C ASP A 118 -7.39 25.30 18.92
N ALA A 119 -8.08 24.57 19.82
CA ALA A 119 -9.21 25.04 20.60
C ALA A 119 -8.78 25.92 21.78
#